data_AF-A0A6N9AJA2-F1
#
_entry.id   AF-A0A6N9AJA2-F1
#
_cell.length_a   1.000
_cell.length_b   1.000
_cell.length_c   1.000
_cell.angle_alpha   90.00
_cell.angle_beta   90.00
_cell.angle_gamma   90.00
#
_symmetry.space_group_name_H-M   'P 1'
#
loop_
_entity.id
_entity.type
_entity.pdbx_description
1 polymer ?
#
loop_
_entity_poly.entity_id
_entity_poly.type
_entity_poly.pdbx_seq_one_letter_code
_entity_poly.pdbx_strand_id
1 'polypeptide(L)' 'MEAAGCLLVIILIPVVFGILCAAIAENKGRDGIGWFFIGFFLTVIGLVIALIVKPDHVELNKRKVADGGFNKCKYCLEII' A
#
# COMPACT_ATOMS: atom_id res chain seq x y z
N MET A 1 4.59 -36.24 8.25
CA MET A 1 4.60 -35.40 7.03
C MET A 1 3.48 -34.35 7.01
N GLU A 2 2.61 -34.27 8.03
CA GLU A 2 1.42 -33.39 8.02
C GLU A 2 1.70 -31.95 8.51
N ALA A 3 2.69 -31.76 9.40
CA ALA A 3 2.98 -30.44 9.98
C ALA A 3 3.65 -29.45 9.01
N ALA A 4 4.44 -29.94 8.04
CA ALA A 4 5.18 -29.09 7.11
C ALA A 4 4.26 -28.36 6.11
N GLY A 5 3.16 -29.00 5.70
CA GLY A 5 2.17 -28.39 4.81
C GLY A 5 1.41 -27.24 5.47
N CYS A 6 0.99 -27.42 6.73
CA CYS A 6 0.31 -26.38 7.49
C CYS A 6 1.20 -25.14 7.74
N LEU A 7 2.49 -25.34 8.03
CA LEU A 7 3.42 -24.24 8.26
C LEU A 7 3.62 -23.37 7.01
N LEU A 8 3.67 -24.01 5.84
CA LEU A 8 3.78 -23.32 4.56
C LEU A 8 2.57 -22.42 4.32
N VAL A 9 1.35 -22.94 4.52
CA VAL A 9 0.10 -22.17 4.33
C VAL A 9 0.02 -20.97 5.29
N ILE A 10 0.43 -21.16 6.55
CA ILE A 10 0.41 -20.10 7.58
C ILE A 10 1.39 -18.98 7.27
N ILE A 11 2.50 -19.23 6.57
CA ILE A 11 3.49 -18.20 6.22
C ILE A 11 3.16 -17.58 4.85
N LEU A 12 2.70 -18.38 3.89
CA LEU A 12 2.51 -17.94 2.51
C LEU A 12 1.27 -17.03 2.38
N ILE A 13 0.18 -17.35 3.08
CA ILE A 13 -1.04 -16.51 3.08
C ILE A 13 -0.77 -15.07 3.60
N PRO A 14 -0.22 -14.84 4.81
CA PRO A 14 0.01 -13.49 5.31
C PRO A 14 1.04 -12.72 4.49
N VAL A 15 2.01 -13.40 3.88
CA VAL A 15 2.96 -12.76 2.95
C VAL A 15 2.23 -12.21 1.73
N VAL A 16 1.38 -13.01 1.08
CA VAL A 16 0.61 -12.56 -0.10
C VAL A 16 -0.31 -11.40 0.27
N PHE A 17 -1.03 -11.50 1.39
CA PHE A 17 -1.90 -10.41 1.86
C PHE A 17 -1.12 -9.15 2.27
N GLY A 18 0.07 -9.31 2.86
CA GLY A 18 0.98 -8.21 3.18
C GLY A 18 1.44 -7.48 1.92
N ILE A 19 1.83 -8.22 0.87
CA ILE A 19 2.23 -7.66 -0.43
C ILE A 19 1.06 -6.88 -1.05
N LEU A 20 -0.16 -7.42 -1.00
CA LEU A 20 -1.34 -6.73 -1.50
C LEU A 20 -1.61 -5.42 -0.73
N CYS A 21 -1.50 -5.44 0.60
CA CYS A 21 -1.62 -4.23 1.42
C CYS A 21 -0.55 -3.20 1.07
N ALA A 22 0.69 -3.64 0.89
CA ALA A 22 1.81 -2.79 0.50
C ALA A 22 1.56 -2.13 -0.85
N ALA A 23 1.18 -2.92 -1.86
CA ALA A 23 0.86 -2.41 -3.20
C ALA A 23 -0.31 -1.42 -3.18
N ILE A 24 -1.35 -1.66 -2.38
CA ILE A 24 -2.47 -0.73 -2.23
C ILE A 24 -2.00 0.58 -1.57
N ALA A 25 -1.12 0.51 -0.57
CA ALA A 25 -0.57 1.68 0.12
C ALA A 25 0.37 2.50 -0.78
N GLU A 26 1.21 1.85 -1.59
CA GLU A 26 2.09 2.51 -2.56
C GLU A 26 1.30 3.27 -3.62
N ASN A 27 0.24 2.64 -4.15
CA ASN A 27 -0.69 3.28 -5.08
C ASN A 27 -1.47 4.44 -4.47
N LYS A 28 -1.57 4.50 -3.13
CA LYS A 28 -2.17 5.60 -2.36
C LYS A 28 -1.16 6.67 -1.94
N GLY A 29 0.12 6.55 -2.33
CA GLY A 29 1.17 7.53 -2.04
C GLY A 29 1.79 7.43 -0.65
N ARG A 30 1.55 6.33 0.09
CA ARG A 30 2.13 6.08 1.42
C ARG A 30 3.26 5.04 1.34
N ASP A 31 4.06 4.96 2.40
CA ASP A 31 5.15 4.00 2.51
C ASP A 31 4.66 2.55 2.46
N GLY A 32 4.86 1.88 1.31
CA GLY A 32 4.48 0.48 1.10
C GLY A 32 5.09 -0.47 2.12
N ILE A 33 6.35 -0.22 2.51
CA ILE A 33 7.09 -1.06 3.47
C ILE A 33 6.47 -0.97 4.87
N GLY A 34 6.09 0.22 5.34
CA GLY A 34 5.42 0.36 6.64
C GLY A 34 4.08 -0.37 6.67
N TRP A 35 3.32 -0.31 5.57
CA TRP A 35 2.05 -1.00 5.41
C TRP A 35 2.17 -2.51 5.19
N PHE A 36 3.29 -2.98 4.64
CA PHE A 36 3.61 -4.40 4.54
C PHE A 36 3.70 -5.05 5.92
N PHE A 37 4.43 -4.42 6.86
CA PHE A 37 4.55 -4.94 8.23
C PHE A 37 3.20 -5.00 8.96
N ILE A 38 2.34 -4.00 8.74
CA ILE A 38 0.98 -3.98 9.28
C ILE A 38 0.14 -5.09 8.65
N GLY A 39 0.18 -5.26 7.32
CA GLY A 39 -0.52 -6.33 6.61
C GLY A 39 -0.05 -7.73 7.00
N PHE A 40 1.23 -7.90 7.30
CA PHE A 40 1.80 -9.17 7.74
C PHE A 40 1.38 -9.54 9.18
N PHE A 41 1.38 -8.58 10.10
CA PHE A 41 0.98 -8.82 11.51
C PHE A 41 -0.54 -8.89 11.70
N LEU A 42 -1.30 -8.06 10.97
CA LEU A 42 -2.74 -7.92 11.14
C LEU A 42 -3.57 -8.62 10.05
N THR A 43 -2.94 -9.23 9.03
CA THR A 43 -3.57 -9.95 7.90
C THR A 43 -4.86 -9.30 7.41
N VAL A 44 -6.02 -9.85 7.75
CA VAL A 44 -7.36 -9.37 7.38
C VAL A 44 -7.62 -7.95 7.91
N ILE A 45 -7.24 -7.67 9.15
CA ILE A 45 -7.42 -6.36 9.77
C ILE A 45 -6.51 -5.33 9.07
N GLY A 46 -5.29 -5.73 8.70
CA GLY A 46 -4.36 -4.87 7.96
C GLY A 46 -4.92 -4.47 6.59
N LEU A 47 -5.58 -5.40 5.89
CA LEU A 47 -6.24 -5.15 4.62
C LEU A 47 -7.40 -4.16 4.75
N VAL A 48 -8.24 -4.31 5.78
CA VAL A 48 -9.38 -3.40 6.02
C VAL A 48 -8.87 -1.98 6.29
N ILE A 49 -7.83 -1.82 7.10
CA ILE A 49 -7.22 -0.51 7.39
C ILE A 49 -6.63 0.09 6.10
N ALA A 50 -5.96 -0.72 5.27
CA ALA A 50 -5.37 -0.25 4.00
C ALA A 50 -6.43 0.23 3.00
N LEU A 51 -7.61 -0.40 3.02
CA LEU A 51 -8.72 -0.03 2.16
C LEU A 51 -9.41 1.27 2.65
N ILE A 52 -9.64 1.39 3.96
CA ILE A 52 -10.29 2.56 4.59
C ILE A 52 -9.41 3.79 4.51
N VAL A 53 -8.08 3.63 4.58
CA VAL A 53 -7.16 4.76 4.49
C VAL A 53 -7.35 5.47 3.15
N LYS A 54 -7.68 6.76 3.23
CA LYS A 54 -7.82 7.61 2.05
C LYS A 54 -6.45 7.80 1.39
N PRO A 55 -6.41 7.86 0.04
CA PRO A 55 -5.17 8.18 -0.66
C PRO A 55 -4.62 9.53 -0.20
N ASP A 56 -3.31 9.61 -0.01
CA ASP A 56 -2.67 10.87 0.28
C ASP A 56 -2.39 11.60 -1.05
N HIS A 57 -3.28 12.55 -1.37
CA HIS A 57 -3.19 13.32 -2.60
C HIS A 57 -1.95 14.24 -2.64
N VAL A 58 -1.34 14.55 -1.48
CA VAL A 58 -0.17 15.42 -1.37
C VAL A 58 1.08 14.69 -1.86
N GLU A 59 1.34 13.49 -1.34
CA GLU A 59 2.47 12.64 -1.77
C GLU A 59 2.27 12.11 -3.19
N LEU A 60 1.05 11.68 -3.54
CA LEU A 60 0.75 11.22 -4.91
C LEU A 60 1.06 12.30 -5.93
N ASN A 61 0.70 13.55 -5.65
CA ASN A 61 0.91 14.62 -6.61
C ASN A 61 2.24 15.37 -6.46
N LYS A 62 3.04 15.09 -5.43
CA LYS A 62 4.51 15.30 -5.50
C LYS A 62 5.16 14.30 -6.47
N ARG A 63 4.80 13.01 -6.40
CA ARG A 63 5.36 11.98 -7.29
C ARG A 63 4.99 12.22 -8.76
N LYS A 64 3.71 12.49 -9.05
CA LYS A 64 3.25 12.81 -10.43
C LYS A 64 3.90 14.06 -11.03
N VAL A 65 4.28 15.03 -10.21
CA VAL A 65 5.01 16.24 -10.66
C VAL A 65 6.49 15.95 -10.87
N ALA A 66 7.09 15.10 -10.04
CA ALA A 66 8.48 14.66 -10.20
C ALA A 66 8.71 13.79 -11.44
N ASP A 67 7.68 13.06 -11.88
CA ASP A 67 7.70 12.22 -13.10
C ASP A 67 7.72 13.05 -14.41
N GLY A 68 7.64 14.39 -14.31
CA GLY A 68 7.86 15.31 -15.43
C GLY A 68 6.66 15.55 -16.34
N GLY A 69 5.50 14.94 -16.06
CA GLY A 69 4.28 15.12 -16.86
C GLY A 69 3.41 16.32 -16.47
N PHE A 70 3.50 16.83 -15.24
CA PHE A 70 2.49 17.72 -14.68
C PHE A 70 3.10 18.80 -13.78
N ASN A 71 2.82 20.08 -14.04
CA ASN A 71 3.24 21.19 -13.18
C ASN A 71 2.09 21.56 -12.22
N LYS A 72 2.35 21.67 -10.91
CA LYS A 72 1.33 22.19 -9.98
C LYS A 72 0.98 23.62 -10.37
N CYS A 73 -0.20 23.85 -10.95
CA CYS A 73 -0.64 25.21 -11.22
C CYS A 73 -0.88 25.92 -9.89
N LYS A 74 -0.06 26.94 -9.62
CA LYS A 74 0.00 27.72 -8.37
C LYS A 74 -1.34 28.40 -8.00
N TYR A 75 -2.30 28.41 -8.91
CA TYR A 75 -3.61 29.04 -8.76
C TYR A 75 -4.78 28.07 -8.49
N CYS A 76 -4.67 26.77 -8.80
CA CYS A 76 -5.86 25.91 -8.93
C CYS A 76 -5.83 24.51 -8.26
N LEU A 77 -4.79 24.12 -7.51
CA LEU A 77 -4.75 22.87 -6.69
C LEU A 77 -5.34 21.59 -7.34
N GLU A 78 -5.30 21.49 -8.66
CA GLU A 78 -5.68 20.31 -9.45
C GLU A 78 -4.47 19.92 -10.31
N ILE A 79 -4.30 18.61 -10.46
CA ILE A 79 -3.29 18.02 -11.33
C ILE A 79 -3.99 17.86 -12.69
N ILE A 80 -3.70 18.76 -13.65
CA ILE A 80 -3.93 18.49 -15.08
C ILE A 80 -2.79 17.62 -15.56
#